data_AF-A0A229R872-F1
#
_entry.id   AF-A0A229R872-F1
#
_cell.length_a   1.000
_cell.length_b   1.000
_cell.length_c   1.000
_cell.angle_alpha   90.00
_cell.angle_beta   90.00
_cell.angle_gamma   90.00
#
_symmetry.space_group_name_H-M   'P 1'
#
loop_
_entity.id
_entity.type
_entity.pdbx_description
1 polymer ?
#
loop_
_entity_poly.entity_id
_entity_poly.type
_entity_poly.pdbx_seq_one_letter_code
_entity_poly.pdbx_strand_id
1 'polypeptide(L)' 'MSAPTAPRVWLAAGVAHRPAPDDAPVVRDDLMHLWFPGDDGHWHTADNRHHAAWTELHARFDLVEVIDR' A
#
# COMPACT_ATOMS: atom_id res chain seq x y z
N MET A 1 -25.45 11.88 -3.94
CA MET A 1 -24.17 11.65 -4.64
C MET A 1 -23.08 11.74 -3.59
N SER A 2 -22.50 10.61 -3.17
CA SER A 2 -21.34 10.66 -2.27
C SER A 2 -20.16 11.25 -3.04
N ALA A 3 -19.45 12.20 -2.42
CA ALA A 3 -18.26 12.78 -3.03
C ALA A 3 -17.24 11.66 -3.33
N PRO A 4 -16.50 11.71 -4.46
CA PRO A 4 -15.41 10.77 -4.68
C PRO A 4 -14.42 10.89 -3.53
N THR A 5 -14.19 9.80 -2.81
CA THR A 5 -13.15 9.74 -1.79
C THR A 5 -11.81 10.00 -2.45
N ALA A 6 -11.04 10.96 -1.94
CA ALA A 6 -9.68 11.15 -2.42
C ALA A 6 -8.82 9.95 -1.99
N PRO A 7 -7.86 9.50 -2.83
CA PRO A 7 -6.95 8.42 -2.47
C PRO A 7 -6.13 8.79 -1.24
N ARG A 8 -5.96 7.85 -0.32
CA ARG A 8 -5.02 7.97 0.79
C ARG A 8 -3.58 7.95 0.27
N VAL A 9 -2.72 8.67 0.97
CA VAL A 9 -1.28 8.75 0.67
C VAL A 9 -0.50 8.49 1.95
N TRP A 10 0.53 7.66 1.84
CA TRP A 10 1.45 7.35 2.93
C TRP A 10 2.89 7.60 2.46
N LEU A 11 3.53 8.63 3.02
CA LEU A 11 4.91 8.97 2.68
C LEU A 11 5.89 8.07 3.41
N ALA A 12 6.98 7.71 2.73
CA ALA A 12 8.07 6.94 3.28
C ALA A 12 8.60 7.63 4.54
N ALA A 13 8.48 6.96 5.69
CA ALA A 13 8.84 7.53 6.98
C ALA A 13 10.05 6.81 7.62
N GLY A 14 10.74 5.96 6.87
CA GLY A 14 11.80 5.09 7.39
C GLY A 14 11.25 4.13 8.45
N VAL A 15 11.87 4.07 9.64
CA VAL A 15 11.53 3.12 10.72
C VAL A 15 10.26 3.51 11.51
N ALA A 16 9.56 4.58 11.14
CA ALA A 16 8.33 4.96 11.83
C ALA A 16 7.28 3.86 11.66
N HIS A 17 6.98 3.16 12.75
CA HIS A 17 5.98 2.10 12.78
C HIS A 17 4.59 2.71 12.61
N ARG A 18 4.12 2.75 11.37
CA ARG A 18 2.73 3.06 11.05
C ARG A 18 1.98 1.73 10.94
N PRO A 19 0.88 1.53 11.68
CA PRO A 19 0.08 0.33 11.52
C PRO A 19 -0.48 0.28 10.09
N ALA A 20 -0.70 -0.94 9.61
CA ALA A 20 -1.41 -1.16 8.36
C ALA A 20 -2.83 -0.59 8.44
N PRO A 21 -3.40 -0.07 7.35
CA PRO A 21 -4.82 0.22 7.28
C PRO A 21 -5.64 -1.05 7.48
N ASP A 22 -6.70 -0.98 8.29
CA ASP A 22 -7.55 -2.13 8.63
C ASP A 22 -8.27 -2.73 7.41
N ASP A 23 -8.52 -1.91 6.40
CA ASP A 23 -9.19 -2.29 5.15
C ASP A 23 -8.23 -2.83 4.09
N ALA A 24 -6.93 -2.90 4.41
CA ALA A 24 -5.88 -3.48 3.57
C ALA A 24 -5.98 -3.07 2.09
N PRO A 25 -5.83 -1.79 1.74
CA PRO A 25 -6.04 -1.33 0.37
C PRO A 25 -4.96 -1.86 -0.59
N VAL A 26 -5.34 -1.91 -1.87
CA VAL A 26 -4.36 -1.97 -2.97
C VAL A 26 -3.62 -0.64 -3.02
N VAL A 27 -2.30 -0.69 -3.08
CA VAL A 27 -1.45 0.51 -3.14
C VAL A 27 -0.49 0.45 -4.31
N ARG A 28 -0.10 1.63 -4.78
CA ARG A 28 0.98 1.80 -5.76
C ARG A 28 2.15 2.51 -5.08
N ASP A 29 3.36 2.01 -5.31
CA ASP A 29 4.58 2.68 -4.85
C ASP A 29 5.06 3.77 -5.83
N ASP A 30 6.08 4.52 -5.42
CA ASP A 30 6.76 5.55 -6.22
C ASP A 30 7.58 5.00 -7.40
N LEU A 31 7.85 3.69 -7.40
CA LEU A 31 8.42 2.94 -8.53
C LEU A 31 7.34 2.39 -9.49
N MET A 32 6.08 2.71 -9.24
CA MET A 32 4.91 2.31 -10.02
C MET A 32 4.54 0.82 -9.94
N HIS A 33 5.06 0.06 -8.96
CA HIS A 33 4.56 -1.29 -8.70
C HIS A 33 3.22 -1.24 -7.97
N LEU A 34 2.32 -2.15 -8.35
CA LEU A 34 1.07 -2.40 -7.66
C LEU A 34 1.24 -3.50 -6.63
N TRP A 35 0.74 -3.23 -5.43
CA TRP A 35 0.83 -4.09 -4.27
C TRP A 35 -0.58 -4.47 -3.81
N PHE A 36 -0.85 -5.77 -3.80
CA PHE A 36 -2.14 -6.36 -3.45
C PHE A 36 -2.05 -6.98 -2.06
N PRO A 37 -3.02 -6.72 -1.17
CA PRO A 37 -3.06 -7.38 0.13
C PRO A 37 -3.22 -8.89 -0.03
N GLY A 38 -2.42 -9.67 0.68
CA GLY A 38 -2.56 -11.12 0.81
C GLY A 38 -3.17 -11.50 2.16
N ASP A 39 -3.77 -12.70 2.22
CA ASP A 39 -4.31 -13.27 3.46
C ASP A 39 -3.22 -13.64 4.48
N ASP A 40 -1.94 -13.57 4.09
CA ASP A 40 -0.75 -13.83 4.90
C ASP A 40 -0.21 -12.59 5.63
N GLY A 41 -0.94 -11.48 5.59
CA GLY A 41 -0.53 -10.21 6.19
C GLY A 41 0.59 -9.49 5.44
N HIS A 42 0.91 -9.95 4.23
CA HIS A 42 1.87 -9.31 3.33
C HIS A 42 1.16 -8.74 2.12
N TRP A 43 1.77 -7.72 1.53
CA TRP A 43 1.38 -7.22 0.22
C TRP A 43 2.27 -7.84 -0.84
N HIS A 44 1.69 -8.21 -1.97
CA HIS A 44 2.37 -8.90 -3.07
C HIS A 44 2.29 -8.09 -4.35
N THR A 45 3.34 -8.13 -5.17
CA THR A 45 3.25 -7.63 -6.55
C THR A 45 2.43 -8.57 -7.42
N ALA A 46 1.83 -8.06 -8.51
CA ALA A 46 1.01 -8.88 -9.42
C ALA A 46 1.75 -10.09 -10.02
N ASP A 47 3.06 -9.99 -10.18
CA ASP A 47 3.92 -11.07 -10.67
C ASP A 47 4.38 -12.04 -9.55
N ASN A 48 3.96 -11.78 -8.31
CA ASN A 48 4.26 -12.53 -7.10
C ASN A 48 5.75 -12.67 -6.78
N ARG A 49 6.60 -11.78 -7.33
CA ARG A 49 8.05 -11.80 -7.10
C ARG A 49 8.47 -11.04 -5.86
N HIS A 50 7.66 -10.07 -5.44
CA HIS A 50 7.92 -9.26 -4.26
C HIS A 50 6.77 -9.44 -3.27
N HIS A 51 7.12 -9.62 -2.00
CA HIS A 51 6.22 -9.61 -0.87
C HIS A 51 6.84 -8.76 0.24
N ALA A 52 6.01 -8.00 0.94
CA ALA A 52 6.45 -7.13 2.02
C ALA A 52 5.34 -6.92 3.05
N ALA A 53 5.70 -6.87 4.33
CA ALA A 53 4.77 -6.38 5.34
C ALA A 53 4.53 -4.88 5.15
N TRP A 54 3.39 -4.37 5.62
CA TRP A 54 3.06 -2.94 5.52
C TRP A 54 4.18 -2.03 6.05
N THR A 55 4.80 -2.40 7.17
CA THR A 55 5.90 -1.66 7.76
C THR A 55 7.12 -1.56 6.84
N GLU A 56 7.37 -2.59 6.03
CA GLU A 56 8.48 -2.59 5.08
C GLU A 56 8.15 -1.73 3.85
N LEU A 57 6.90 -1.77 3.37
CA LEU A 57 6.46 -0.88 2.30
C LEU A 57 6.56 0.58 2.72
N HIS A 58 5.98 0.95 3.85
CA HIS A 58 6.00 2.32 4.37
C HIS A 58 7.39 2.81 4.79
N ALA A 59 8.33 1.89 5.03
CA ALA A 59 9.72 2.23 5.29
C ALA A 59 10.50 2.54 4.01
N ARG A 60 10.11 1.95 2.88
CA ARG A 60 10.89 1.98 1.63
C ARG A 60 10.30 2.87 0.55
N PHE A 61 8.98 3.03 0.53
CA PHE A 61 8.27 3.63 -0.59
C PHE A 61 7.21 4.63 -0.13
N ASP A 62 7.01 5.68 -0.94
CA ASP A 62 5.79 6.46 -0.91
C ASP A 62 4.66 5.61 -1.51
N LEU A 63 3.55 5.48 -0.81
CA LEU A 63 2.40 4.65 -1.21
C LEU A 63 1.18 5.53 -1.48
N VAL A 64 0.48 5.21 -2.55
CA VAL A 64 -0.81 5.83 -2.89
C VAL A 64 -1.86 4.74 -3.04
N GLU A 65 -3.01 4.92 -2.41
CA GLU A 65 -4.18 4.05 -2.56
C GLU A 65 -4.66 4.04 -4.00
N VAL A 66 -4.94 2.85 -4.53
CA VAL A 66 -5.59 2.67 -5.82
C VAL A 66 -7.09 2.54 -5.58
N ILE A 67 -7.84 3.54 -6.01
CA ILE A 67 -9.30 3.51 -5.95
C ILE A 67 -9.81 3.07 -7.33
N ASP A 68 -10.39 1.87 -7.41
CA ASP A 68 -11.20 1.49 -8.56
C ASP A 68 -12.45 2.38 -8.60
N ARG A 69 -12.66 3.06 -9.74
CA ARG A 69 -13.83 3.92 -9.97
C ARG A 69 -14.96 3.18 -10.65
#